data_AF-A0A939WBN0-F1
#
_entry.id   AF-A0A939WBN0-F1
#
_cell.length_a   1.000
_cell.length_b   1.000
_cell.length_c   1.000
_cell.angle_alpha   90.00
_cell.angle_beta   90.00
_cell.angle_gamma   90.00
#
_symmetry.space_group_name_H-M   'P 1'
#
loop_
_entity.id
_entity.type
_entity.pdbx_description
1 polymer ?
#
loop_
_entity_poly.entity_id
_entity_poly.type
_entity_poly.pdbx_seq_one_letter_code
_entity_poly.pdbx_strand_id
1 'polypeptide(L)'
;MDSGFKLKEIILLYKVAASAQLEEPSALYWSIPALNRGIAFVLSNARKKGTENTPSVQDFLTKLYRYRTKVELDPRNSKSLKTTKGLDPGQRIRVVLKGRGVFSSSVSSVGRELVISLPVNNNGEVVIPSKEWIGKTISIYLNRAGDAGYVFDTLVRNALTFSGRSSLYLAHTETLLRTQKRKSVRCACNIFAQLYVFVKGMSQTSVETEPGLKCLIEDISENGAMVRIGGLGRKNTSLKLQFPLGDRVIIMFGIVRAVEFNSKMNQSRLHVEGIDISEETKNAILSYVYNVMPKDDRDREEAIIQAEEDAKEDINALAAVAGTVPGAEIPPSLSGSDEEQKENESKSVQDDFVPPEMNNDRDENREMSEDDFVFPDEENISYEEENADKEA
;
A
#
# COMPACT_ATOMS: atom_id res chain seq x y z
N MET A 1 20.96 -12.46 -20.01
CA MET A 1 21.28 -13.29 -18.83
C MET A 1 21.67 -12.46 -17.60
N ASP A 2 21.20 -11.21 -17.45
CA ASP A 2 21.77 -10.26 -16.46
C ASP A 2 20.73 -9.72 -15.46
N SER A 3 19.84 -10.60 -15.01
CA SER A 3 18.72 -10.26 -14.11
C SER A 3 18.99 -10.64 -12.63
N GLY A 4 20.17 -11.21 -12.33
CA GLY A 4 20.61 -11.51 -10.96
C GLY A 4 19.81 -12.62 -10.27
N PHE A 5 19.15 -13.47 -11.05
CA PHE A 5 18.47 -14.67 -10.58
C PHE A 5 19.46 -15.81 -10.41
N LYS A 6 19.36 -16.54 -9.30
CA LYS A 6 20.00 -17.84 -9.16
C LYS A 6 19.36 -18.80 -10.18
N LEU A 7 20.12 -19.76 -10.69
CA LEU A 7 19.63 -20.76 -11.66
C LEU A 7 18.33 -21.44 -11.19
N LYS A 8 18.21 -21.68 -9.88
CA LYS A 8 16.99 -22.22 -9.25
C LYS A 8 15.77 -21.31 -9.41
N GLU A 9 15.94 -19.99 -9.34
CA GLU A 9 14.85 -19.01 -9.50
C GLU A 9 14.45 -18.86 -10.98
N ILE A 10 15.40 -19.02 -11.91
CA ILE A 10 15.15 -19.05 -13.36
C ILE A 10 14.31 -20.28 -13.73
N ILE A 11 14.70 -21.46 -13.22
CA ILE A 11 13.95 -22.70 -13.42
C ILE A 11 12.54 -22.58 -12.82
N LEU A 12 12.42 -21.94 -11.66
CA LEU A 12 11.14 -21.70 -10.99
C LEU A 12 10.19 -20.83 -11.83
N LEU A 13 10.69 -19.71 -12.34
CA LEU A 13 9.92 -18.81 -13.20
C LEU A 13 9.54 -19.49 -14.51
N TYR A 14 10.43 -20.32 -15.08
CA TYR A 14 10.13 -21.10 -16.27
C TYR A 14 8.97 -22.09 -16.04
N LYS A 15 8.94 -22.78 -14.89
CA LYS A 15 7.83 -23.67 -14.51
C LYS A 15 6.51 -22.92 -14.32
N VAL A 16 6.54 -21.71 -13.75
CA VAL A 16 5.36 -20.83 -13.65
C VAL A 16 4.87 -20.41 -15.03
N ALA A 17 5.77 -19.98 -15.92
CA ALA A 17 5.40 -19.57 -17.26
C ALA A 17 4.78 -20.69 -18.09
N ALA A 18 5.36 -21.88 -18.03
CA ALA A 18 4.84 -23.06 -18.71
C ALA A 18 3.43 -23.41 -18.21
N SER A 19 3.21 -23.34 -16.89
CA SER A 19 1.91 -23.65 -16.29
C SER A 19 0.85 -22.56 -16.54
N ALA A 20 1.26 -21.29 -16.58
CA ALA A 20 0.39 -20.14 -16.79
C ALA A 20 0.08 -19.83 -18.27
N GLN A 21 0.51 -20.69 -19.20
CA GLN A 21 0.32 -20.54 -20.67
C GLN A 21 0.72 -19.15 -21.19
N LEU A 22 1.84 -18.60 -20.69
CA LEU A 22 2.33 -17.32 -21.18
C LEU A 22 2.91 -17.50 -22.58
N GLU A 23 2.44 -16.69 -23.54
CA GLU A 23 2.94 -16.67 -24.93
C GLU A 23 4.46 -16.54 -24.99
N GLU A 24 5.03 -15.73 -24.10
CA GLU A 24 6.47 -15.58 -23.92
C GLU A 24 6.86 -15.83 -22.46
N PRO A 25 7.42 -17.01 -22.13
CA PRO A 25 7.92 -17.33 -20.79
C PRO A 25 8.96 -16.33 -20.26
N SER A 26 9.72 -15.74 -21.17
CA SER A 26 10.72 -14.71 -20.86
C SER A 26 10.09 -13.43 -20.28
N ALA A 27 8.81 -13.15 -20.56
CA ALA A 27 8.12 -11.96 -20.10
C ALA A 27 8.03 -11.90 -18.57
N LEU A 28 8.06 -13.02 -17.86
CA LEU A 28 8.12 -13.05 -16.40
C LEU A 28 9.34 -12.30 -15.83
N TYR A 29 10.40 -12.12 -16.60
CA TYR A 29 11.62 -11.49 -16.10
C TYR A 29 11.59 -9.96 -16.10
N TRP A 30 10.62 -9.36 -16.79
CA TRP A 30 10.60 -7.90 -17.01
C TRP A 30 9.19 -7.29 -17.02
N SER A 31 8.14 -8.10 -17.21
CA SER A 31 6.76 -7.62 -17.34
C SER A 31 5.97 -7.85 -16.04
N ILE A 32 5.57 -6.75 -15.38
CA ILE A 32 4.66 -6.78 -14.23
C ILE A 32 3.33 -7.50 -14.58
N PRO A 33 2.68 -7.24 -15.73
CA PRO A 33 1.49 -7.98 -16.14
C PRO A 33 1.69 -9.49 -16.27
N ALA A 34 2.86 -9.94 -16.78
CA ALA A 34 3.16 -11.37 -16.87
C ALA A 34 3.35 -11.99 -15.48
N LEU A 35 4.09 -11.31 -14.59
CA LEU A 35 4.28 -11.73 -13.20
C LEU A 35 2.95 -11.83 -12.44
N ASN A 36 2.08 -10.83 -12.60
CA ASN A 36 0.76 -10.82 -11.99
C ASN A 36 -0.08 -12.02 -12.44
N ARG A 37 -0.07 -12.34 -13.74
CA ARG A 37 -0.75 -13.54 -14.28
C ARG A 37 -0.18 -14.83 -13.71
N GLY A 38 1.15 -14.95 -13.64
CA GLY A 38 1.83 -16.11 -13.06
C GLY A 38 1.46 -16.34 -11.59
N ILE A 39 1.44 -15.27 -10.78
CA ILE A 39 1.06 -15.34 -9.37
C ILE A 39 -0.42 -15.75 -9.22
N ALA A 40 -1.32 -15.13 -9.98
CA ALA A 40 -2.74 -15.46 -9.95
C ALA A 40 -3.00 -16.92 -10.33
N PHE A 41 -2.26 -17.46 -11.32
CA PHE A 41 -2.33 -18.86 -11.71
C PHE A 41 -1.93 -19.79 -10.56
N VAL A 42 -0.80 -19.50 -9.91
CA VAL A 42 -0.30 -20.29 -8.76
C VAL A 42 -1.31 -20.30 -7.62
N LEU A 43 -1.87 -19.13 -7.27
CA LEU A 43 -2.90 -19.01 -6.26
C LEU A 43 -4.16 -19.82 -6.61
N SER A 44 -4.65 -19.72 -7.84
CA SER A 44 -5.84 -20.46 -8.29
C SER A 44 -5.61 -21.97 -8.25
N ASN A 45 -4.46 -22.46 -8.69
CA ASN A 45 -4.14 -23.88 -8.67
C ASN A 45 -3.97 -24.41 -7.23
N ALA A 46 -3.31 -23.65 -6.36
CA ALA A 46 -3.15 -24.03 -4.96
C ALA A 46 -4.49 -24.08 -4.22
N ARG A 47 -5.41 -23.14 -4.52
CA ARG A 47 -6.79 -23.15 -4.01
C ARG A 47 -7.57 -24.38 -4.45
N LYS A 48 -7.54 -24.70 -5.75
CA LYS A 48 -8.21 -25.89 -6.30
C LYS A 48 -7.72 -27.19 -5.65
N LYS A 49 -6.45 -27.24 -5.24
CA LYS A 49 -5.83 -28.39 -4.57
C LYS A 49 -5.91 -28.33 -3.04
N GLY A 50 -6.42 -27.24 -2.45
CA GLY A 50 -6.41 -27.02 -1.00
C GLY A 50 -5.03 -26.88 -0.38
N THR A 51 -3.98 -26.62 -1.18
CA THR A 51 -2.58 -26.55 -0.73
C THR A 51 -2.05 -25.13 -0.55
N GLU A 52 -2.92 -24.12 -0.67
CA GLU A 52 -2.56 -22.70 -0.60
C GLU A 52 -1.79 -22.31 0.66
N ASN A 53 -2.13 -22.90 1.82
CA ASN A 53 -1.49 -22.57 3.10
C ASN A 53 -0.34 -23.52 3.46
N THR A 54 0.06 -24.41 2.53
CA THR A 54 1.21 -25.28 2.78
C THR A 54 2.51 -24.46 2.81
N PRO A 55 3.48 -24.81 3.67
CA PRO A 55 4.75 -24.07 3.75
C PRO A 55 5.48 -23.95 2.41
N SER A 56 5.41 -25.00 1.58
CA SER A 56 6.03 -25.02 0.24
C SER A 56 5.42 -23.99 -0.71
N VAL A 57 4.08 -23.92 -0.78
CA VAL A 57 3.38 -22.94 -1.63
C VAL A 57 3.60 -21.52 -1.10
N GLN A 58 3.58 -21.33 0.22
CA GLN A 58 3.81 -20.02 0.83
C GLN A 58 5.24 -19.51 0.59
N ASP A 59 6.28 -20.34 0.78
CA ASP A 59 7.67 -19.95 0.48
C ASP A 59 7.85 -19.60 -1.01
N PHE A 60 7.19 -20.34 -1.89
CA PHE A 60 7.19 -20.07 -3.33
C PHE A 60 6.53 -18.73 -3.67
N LEU A 61 5.34 -18.45 -3.11
CA LEU A 61 4.66 -17.17 -3.26
C LEU A 61 5.49 -16.02 -2.70
N THR A 62 6.11 -16.21 -1.53
CA THR A 62 7.03 -15.25 -0.92
C THR A 62 8.15 -14.88 -1.90
N LYS A 63 8.75 -15.87 -2.58
CA LYS A 63 9.80 -15.64 -3.60
C LYS A 63 9.28 -14.88 -4.81
N LEU A 64 8.10 -15.26 -5.35
CA LEU A 64 7.49 -14.56 -6.48
C LEU A 64 7.16 -13.11 -6.14
N TYR A 65 6.59 -12.85 -4.97
CA TYR A 65 6.28 -11.50 -4.53
C TYR A 65 7.53 -10.66 -4.30
N ARG A 66 8.56 -11.20 -3.63
CA ARG A 66 9.86 -10.52 -3.48
C ARG A 66 10.45 -10.13 -4.83
N TYR A 67 10.36 -11.02 -5.82
CA TYR A 67 10.83 -10.71 -7.16
C TYR A 67 10.00 -9.61 -7.80
N ARG A 68 8.67 -9.71 -7.76
CA ARG A 68 7.77 -8.71 -8.31
C ARG A 68 7.95 -7.34 -7.66
N THR A 69 8.17 -7.27 -6.33
CA THR A 69 8.58 -6.05 -5.62
C THR A 69 9.88 -5.48 -6.17
N LYS A 70 10.89 -6.33 -6.39
CA LYS A 70 12.19 -5.91 -6.94
C LYS A 70 12.02 -5.32 -8.36
N VAL A 71 11.20 -5.92 -9.22
CA VAL A 71 10.94 -5.44 -10.58
C VAL A 71 10.19 -4.11 -10.57
N GLU A 72 9.23 -3.91 -9.67
CA GLU A 72 8.51 -2.63 -9.55
C GLU A 72 9.40 -1.52 -8.99
N LEU A 73 10.22 -1.83 -7.97
CA LEU A 73 11.08 -0.84 -7.33
C LEU A 73 12.37 -0.55 -8.10
N ASP A 74 12.68 -1.32 -9.15
CA ASP A 74 13.88 -1.13 -9.98
C ASP A 74 13.85 0.26 -10.66
N PRO A 75 14.82 1.14 -10.37
CA PRO A 75 14.89 2.47 -10.98
C PRO A 75 14.95 2.45 -12.51
N ARG A 76 15.43 1.35 -13.11
CA ARG A 76 15.49 1.18 -14.57
C ARG A 76 14.11 1.03 -15.19
N ASN A 77 13.12 0.57 -14.42
CA ASN A 77 11.76 0.33 -14.88
C ASN A 77 10.85 1.54 -14.69
N SER A 78 11.27 2.57 -13.94
CA SER A 78 10.51 3.80 -13.76
C SER A 78 10.95 4.90 -14.74
N LYS A 79 10.03 5.80 -15.10
CA LYS A 79 10.33 7.06 -15.83
C LYS A 79 11.06 8.05 -14.90
N SER A 80 12.18 7.62 -14.35
CA SER A 80 12.99 8.38 -13.41
C SER A 80 13.41 9.72 -14.00
N LEU A 81 13.45 10.76 -13.16
CA LEU A 81 13.95 12.07 -13.57
C LEU A 81 15.45 12.00 -13.81
N LYS A 82 15.84 12.09 -15.08
CA LYS A 82 17.26 12.24 -15.48
C LYS A 82 17.74 13.68 -15.31
N THR A 83 16.82 14.64 -15.36
CA THR A 83 17.12 16.07 -15.30
C THR A 83 15.99 16.82 -14.63
N THR A 84 16.33 17.94 -13.99
CA THR A 84 15.36 18.91 -13.45
C THR A 84 14.42 19.50 -14.51
N LYS A 85 14.71 19.34 -15.81
CA LYS A 85 13.78 19.71 -16.90
C LYS A 85 12.53 18.85 -16.96
N GLY A 86 12.54 17.66 -16.35
CA GLY A 86 11.38 16.78 -16.27
C GLY A 86 10.44 17.07 -15.09
N LEU A 87 10.71 18.13 -14.32
CA LEU A 87 9.85 18.52 -13.20
C LEU A 87 8.53 19.11 -13.69
N ASP A 88 7.48 18.88 -12.91
CA ASP A 88 6.13 19.35 -13.22
C ASP A 88 5.86 20.69 -12.49
N PRO A 89 5.25 21.70 -13.15
CA PRO A 89 4.76 22.89 -12.47
C PRO A 89 3.78 22.53 -11.34
N GLY A 90 3.85 23.27 -10.23
CA GLY A 90 3.08 23.00 -9.02
C GLY A 90 3.71 21.98 -8.07
N GLN A 91 4.77 21.27 -8.49
CA GLN A 91 5.47 20.31 -7.63
C GLN A 91 5.99 20.99 -6.36
N ARG A 92 5.57 20.48 -5.19
CA ARG A 92 6.03 20.96 -3.89
C ARG A 92 7.46 20.50 -3.63
N ILE A 93 8.29 21.40 -3.13
CA ILE A 93 9.71 21.18 -2.85
C ILE A 93 10.09 21.74 -1.48
N ARG A 94 11.16 21.17 -0.91
CA ARG A 94 11.86 21.71 0.26
C ARG A 94 13.21 22.24 -0.17
N VAL A 95 13.51 23.46 0.21
CA VAL A 95 14.76 24.15 -0.13
C VAL A 95 15.60 24.25 1.14
N VAL A 96 16.83 23.76 1.08
CA VAL A 96 17.78 23.84 2.17
C VAL A 96 18.88 24.82 1.78
N LEU A 97 19.00 25.88 2.58
CA LEU A 97 20.11 26.83 2.49
C LEU A 97 21.07 26.53 3.64
N LYS A 98 22.30 26.12 3.30
CA LYS A 98 23.31 25.71 4.29
C LYS A 98 23.52 26.81 5.34
N GLY A 99 23.39 26.43 6.62
CA GLY A 99 23.53 27.35 7.77
C GLY A 99 22.32 28.27 8.03
N ARG A 100 21.25 28.23 7.21
CA ARG A 100 20.06 29.08 7.37
C ARG A 100 18.76 28.31 7.58
N GLY A 101 18.73 27.01 7.25
CA GLY A 101 17.62 26.12 7.58
C GLY A 101 16.89 25.54 6.37
N VAL A 102 15.67 25.04 6.62
CA VAL A 102 14.82 24.36 5.64
C VAL A 102 13.58 25.20 5.38
N PHE A 103 13.25 25.39 4.12
CA PHE A 103 12.16 26.24 3.64
C PHE A 103 11.24 25.45 2.71
N SER A 104 9.99 25.90 2.58
CA SER A 104 8.99 25.35 1.66
C SER A 104 8.90 26.21 0.40
N SER A 105 8.74 25.57 -0.76
CA SER A 105 8.51 26.27 -2.03
C SER A 105 7.74 25.35 -2.99
N SER A 106 7.35 25.87 -4.15
CA SER A 106 6.79 25.10 -5.26
C SER A 106 7.40 25.49 -6.60
N VAL A 107 7.51 24.52 -7.51
CA VAL A 107 7.91 24.77 -8.90
C VAL A 107 6.83 25.62 -9.57
N SER A 108 7.21 26.77 -10.10
CA SER A 108 6.29 27.67 -10.81
C SER A 108 6.36 27.48 -12.31
N SER A 109 7.57 27.25 -12.86
CA SER A 109 7.76 26.97 -14.28
C SER A 109 9.07 26.24 -14.52
N VAL A 110 9.09 25.44 -15.59
CA VAL A 110 10.25 24.67 -16.04
C VAL A 110 10.50 25.04 -17.50
N GLY A 111 11.52 25.86 -17.76
CA GLY A 111 11.83 26.36 -19.09
C GLY A 111 13.33 26.33 -19.36
N ARG A 112 13.90 27.47 -19.74
CA ARG A 112 15.36 27.63 -19.81
C ARG A 112 16.01 27.56 -18.43
N GLU A 113 15.31 28.05 -17.42
CA GLU A 113 15.68 28.01 -16.01
C GLU A 113 14.52 27.37 -15.23
N LEU A 114 14.85 26.80 -14.08
CA LEU A 114 13.86 26.28 -13.15
C LEU A 114 13.40 27.44 -12.27
N VAL A 115 12.12 27.79 -12.36
CA VAL A 115 11.53 28.89 -11.57
C VAL A 115 10.76 28.30 -10.41
N ILE A 116 11.09 28.74 -9.19
CA ILE A 116 10.40 28.32 -7.97
C ILE A 116 9.83 29.55 -7.25
N SER A 117 8.74 29.36 -6.50
CA SER A 117 8.23 30.43 -5.63
C SER A 117 9.26 30.78 -4.56
N LEU A 118 9.27 32.03 -4.10
CA LEU A 118 10.19 32.43 -3.02
C LEU A 118 10.03 31.50 -1.79
N PRO A 119 11.11 30.92 -1.23
CA PRO A 119 11.00 29.98 -0.12
C PRO A 119 10.48 30.62 1.17
N VAL A 120 9.60 29.91 1.86
CA VAL A 120 8.97 30.34 3.13
C VAL A 120 9.30 29.39 4.28
N ASN A 121 9.27 29.89 5.52
CA ASN A 121 9.45 29.05 6.70
C ASN A 121 8.23 28.12 6.94
N ASN A 122 8.25 27.34 8.01
CA ASN A 122 7.13 26.46 8.38
C ASN A 122 5.82 27.21 8.70
N ASN A 123 5.91 28.50 9.03
CA ASN A 123 4.75 29.36 9.31
C ASN A 123 4.21 30.06 8.05
N GLY A 124 4.83 29.83 6.88
CA GLY A 124 4.42 30.46 5.62
C GLY A 124 5.00 31.86 5.39
N GLU A 125 5.95 32.30 6.23
CA GLU A 125 6.53 33.63 6.15
C GLU A 125 7.83 33.64 5.34
N VAL A 126 8.05 34.73 4.61
CA VAL A 126 9.32 34.99 3.92
C VAL A 126 10.32 35.55 4.93
N VAL A 127 11.26 34.72 5.36
CA VAL A 127 12.29 35.11 6.35
C VAL A 127 13.55 35.67 5.70
N ILE A 128 13.85 35.25 4.47
CA ILE A 128 15.07 35.65 3.75
C ILE A 128 14.68 36.44 2.49
N PRO A 129 15.10 37.71 2.38
CA PRO A 129 14.89 38.52 1.19
C PRO A 129 15.43 37.85 -0.08
N SER A 130 14.72 38.03 -1.19
CA SER A 130 15.02 37.41 -2.48
C SER A 130 16.47 37.63 -2.97
N LYS A 131 17.06 38.79 -2.69
CA LYS A 131 18.44 39.14 -3.07
C LYS A 131 19.51 38.29 -2.36
N GLU A 132 19.26 37.84 -1.13
CA GLU A 132 20.24 37.06 -0.35
C GLU A 132 20.42 35.62 -0.86
N TRP A 133 19.47 35.15 -1.68
CA TRP A 133 19.55 33.85 -2.33
C TRP A 133 20.47 33.84 -3.54
N ILE A 134 20.63 34.97 -4.23
CA ILE A 134 21.34 35.06 -5.51
C ILE A 134 22.81 34.64 -5.32
N GLY A 135 23.29 33.76 -6.20
CA GLY A 135 24.64 33.22 -6.16
C GLY A 135 24.87 32.15 -5.10
N LYS A 136 23.86 31.74 -4.32
CA LYS A 136 23.98 30.64 -3.36
C LYS A 136 23.66 29.30 -3.99
N THR A 137 24.40 28.28 -3.59
CA THR A 137 24.05 26.88 -3.85
C THR A 137 23.06 26.41 -2.79
N ILE A 138 21.93 25.90 -3.24
CA ILE A 138 20.85 25.36 -2.41
C ILE A 138 20.65 23.88 -2.72
N SER A 139 20.25 23.12 -1.72
CA SER A 139 19.84 21.72 -1.90
C SER A 139 18.33 21.63 -1.94
N ILE A 140 17.78 20.96 -2.94
CA ILE A 140 16.34 20.82 -3.15
C ILE A 140 15.95 19.37 -2.93
N TYR A 141 14.90 19.17 -2.12
CA TYR A 141 14.29 17.88 -1.84
C TYR A 141 12.84 17.88 -2.31
N LEU A 142 12.43 16.85 -3.04
CA LEU A 142 11.04 16.70 -3.48
C LEU A 142 10.65 15.23 -3.48
N ASN A 143 9.35 14.95 -3.33
CA ASN A 143 8.79 13.63 -3.58
C ASN A 143 7.88 13.73 -4.79
N ARG A 144 8.18 12.94 -5.83
CA ARG A 144 7.31 12.83 -7.00
C ARG A 144 6.26 11.77 -6.73
N ALA A 145 4.98 12.11 -6.94
CA ALA A 145 3.90 11.15 -6.82
C ALA A 145 4.10 9.98 -7.79
N GLY A 146 3.91 8.75 -7.32
CA GLY A 146 4.07 7.54 -8.14
C GLY A 146 5.51 7.15 -8.50
N ASP A 147 6.52 7.83 -7.98
CA ASP A 147 7.93 7.48 -8.20
C ASP A 147 8.71 7.51 -6.88
N ALA A 148 9.57 8.50 -6.67
CA ALA A 148 10.52 8.52 -5.55
C ALA A 148 10.78 9.94 -5.03
N GLY A 149 11.53 9.99 -3.93
CA GLY A 149 12.17 11.22 -3.49
C GLY A 149 13.34 11.58 -4.39
N TYR A 150 13.56 12.86 -4.68
CA TYR A 150 14.73 13.35 -5.41
C TYR A 150 15.42 14.43 -4.59
N VAL A 151 16.76 14.41 -4.64
CA VAL A 151 17.63 15.41 -4.03
C VAL A 151 18.62 15.90 -5.07
N PHE A 152 18.78 17.21 -5.18
CA PHE A 152 19.81 17.78 -6.04
C PHE A 152 20.26 19.14 -5.52
N ASP A 153 21.51 19.48 -5.82
CA ASP A 153 22.06 20.81 -5.56
C ASP A 153 21.95 21.67 -6.81
N THR A 154 21.59 22.94 -6.64
CA THR A 154 21.53 23.91 -7.72
C THR A 154 21.94 25.31 -7.27
N LEU A 155 22.36 26.13 -8.23
CA LEU A 155 22.73 27.52 -8.04
C LEU A 155 21.52 28.42 -8.29
N VAL A 156 21.24 29.34 -7.37
CA VAL A 156 20.29 30.43 -7.58
C VAL A 156 20.94 31.48 -8.48
N ARG A 157 20.45 31.60 -9.72
CA ARG A 157 20.97 32.54 -10.72
C ARG A 157 20.41 33.93 -10.52
N ASN A 158 19.12 34.03 -10.23
CA ASN A 158 18.45 35.31 -10.11
C ASN A 158 17.24 35.22 -9.19
N ALA A 159 16.69 36.37 -8.82
CA ALA A 159 15.43 36.49 -8.16
C ALA A 159 14.60 37.60 -8.82
N LEU A 160 13.51 37.21 -9.49
CA LEU A 160 12.65 38.09 -10.27
C LEU A 160 11.19 37.79 -9.96
N THR A 161 10.30 38.64 -10.44
CA THR A 161 8.86 38.42 -10.35
C THR A 161 8.41 37.50 -11.49
N PHE A 162 7.75 36.40 -11.16
CA PHE A 162 7.11 35.51 -12.12
C PHE A 162 5.61 35.49 -11.85
N SER A 163 4.80 35.80 -12.87
CA SER A 163 3.33 35.88 -12.75
C SER A 163 2.85 36.73 -11.55
N GLY A 164 3.49 37.89 -11.33
CA GLY A 164 3.16 38.81 -10.24
C GLY A 164 3.65 38.39 -8.85
N ARG A 165 4.42 37.29 -8.73
CA ARG A 165 4.95 36.80 -7.44
C ARG A 165 6.47 36.71 -7.44
N SER A 166 7.09 37.09 -6.32
CA SER A 166 8.54 36.94 -6.11
C SER A 166 8.95 35.47 -6.24
N SER A 167 9.94 35.22 -7.08
CA SER A 167 10.38 33.87 -7.46
C SER A 167 11.90 33.81 -7.61
N LEU A 168 12.46 32.61 -7.42
CA LEU A 168 13.87 32.33 -7.63
C LEU A 168 14.06 31.59 -8.96
N TYR A 169 15.10 31.97 -9.69
CA TYR A 169 15.50 31.37 -10.96
C TYR A 169 16.74 30.53 -10.71
N LEU A 170 16.63 29.23 -10.95
CA LEU A 170 17.62 28.23 -10.61
C LEU A 170 18.23 27.63 -11.87
N ALA A 171 19.50 27.26 -11.79
CA ALA A 171 20.15 26.49 -12.83
C ALA A 171 19.53 25.09 -12.94
N HIS A 172 19.41 24.56 -14.15
CA HIS A 172 19.13 23.13 -14.31
C HIS A 172 20.35 22.29 -13.93
N THR A 173 20.07 21.10 -13.41
CA THR A 173 21.05 20.05 -13.19
C THR A 173 20.54 18.69 -13.69
N GLU A 174 21.50 17.83 -14.01
CA GLU A 174 21.35 16.41 -14.36
C GLU A 174 21.85 15.49 -13.24
N THR A 175 22.49 16.05 -12.21
CA THR A 175 22.94 15.30 -11.03
C THR A 175 21.82 15.24 -10.00
N LEU A 176 20.83 14.38 -10.24
CA LEU A 176 19.75 14.11 -9.29
C LEU A 176 20.00 12.80 -8.55
N LEU A 177 20.00 12.86 -7.22
CA LEU A 177 20.01 11.69 -6.37
C LEU A 177 18.57 11.22 -6.14
N ARG A 178 18.19 10.12 -6.78
CA ARG A 178 16.93 9.43 -6.49
C ARG A 178 17.05 8.72 -5.14
N THR A 179 16.11 8.99 -4.24
CA THR A 179 16.01 8.41 -2.89
C THR A 179 14.69 7.65 -2.78
N GLN A 180 14.75 6.34 -3.01
CA GLN A 180 13.60 5.46 -2.76
C GLN A 180 13.66 4.97 -1.31
N LYS A 181 12.85 5.57 -0.44
CA LYS A 181 12.84 5.22 1.00
C LYS A 181 12.04 3.96 1.30
N ARG A 182 11.09 3.58 0.43
CA ARG A 182 10.18 2.45 0.66
C ARG A 182 10.81 1.15 0.18
N LYS A 183 10.80 0.14 1.05
CA LYS A 183 11.23 -1.23 0.75
C LYS A 183 10.07 -2.12 0.28
N SER A 184 8.83 -1.71 0.54
CA SER A 184 7.60 -2.39 0.13
C SER A 184 6.71 -1.48 -0.72
N VAL A 185 5.97 -2.11 -1.62
CA VAL A 185 4.88 -1.48 -2.37
C VAL A 185 3.66 -1.33 -1.46
N ARG A 186 2.89 -0.29 -1.69
CA ARG A 186 1.75 0.13 -0.88
C ARG A 186 0.54 0.32 -1.78
N CYS A 187 -0.62 -0.11 -1.33
CA CYS A 187 -1.89 0.06 -2.05
C CYS A 187 -2.80 0.96 -1.23
N ALA A 188 -3.34 2.01 -1.84
CA ALA A 188 -4.39 2.81 -1.23
C ALA A 188 -5.68 1.98 -1.17
N CYS A 189 -6.38 2.04 -0.03
CA CYS A 189 -7.58 1.23 0.20
C CYS A 189 -8.56 1.95 1.13
N ASN A 190 -9.74 1.34 1.32
CA ASN A 190 -10.80 1.83 2.22
C ASN A 190 -11.35 0.66 3.05
N ILE A 191 -10.49 -0.03 3.81
CA ILE A 191 -10.89 -1.26 4.51
C ILE A 191 -11.30 -0.94 5.95
N PHE A 192 -12.53 -1.30 6.34
CA PHE A 192 -12.96 -1.21 7.73
C PHE A 192 -12.22 -2.23 8.62
N ALA A 193 -11.74 -1.77 9.77
CA ALA A 193 -10.92 -2.57 10.65
C ALA A 193 -11.31 -2.34 12.12
N GLN A 194 -10.90 -3.29 12.96
CA GLN A 194 -10.92 -3.16 14.41
C GLN A 194 -9.48 -2.99 14.91
N LEU A 195 -9.30 -2.01 15.79
CA LEU A 195 -8.03 -1.67 16.40
C LEU A 195 -8.08 -1.97 17.89
N TYR A 196 -7.06 -2.70 18.35
CA TYR A 196 -6.85 -3.03 19.74
C TYR A 196 -5.54 -2.41 20.20
N VAL A 197 -5.58 -1.67 21.31
CA VAL A 197 -4.35 -1.24 21.96
C VAL A 197 -3.72 -2.44 22.62
N PHE A 198 -2.49 -2.76 22.24
CA PHE A 198 -1.84 -3.97 22.71
C PHE A 198 -1.47 -3.83 24.19
N VAL A 199 -1.90 -4.81 24.99
CA VAL A 199 -1.57 -4.94 26.41
C VAL A 199 -0.78 -6.22 26.62
N LYS A 200 0.16 -6.20 27.56
CA LYS A 200 0.98 -7.38 27.91
C LYS A 200 0.07 -8.54 28.30
N GLY A 201 0.19 -9.68 27.59
CA GLY A 201 -0.67 -10.86 27.76
C GLY A 201 -1.65 -11.10 26.61
N MET A 202 -1.87 -10.10 25.76
CA MET A 202 -2.62 -10.27 24.51
C MET A 202 -1.79 -11.06 23.49
N SER A 203 -2.44 -11.97 22.76
CA SER A 203 -1.80 -12.69 21.66
C SER A 203 -1.62 -11.76 20.45
N GLN A 204 -0.50 -11.89 19.76
CA GLN A 204 -0.22 -11.08 18.55
C GLN A 204 -0.93 -11.63 17.30
N THR A 205 -1.33 -12.89 17.32
CA THR A 205 -1.76 -13.64 16.12
C THR A 205 -3.15 -14.23 16.22
N SER A 206 -3.77 -14.30 17.40
CA SER A 206 -5.13 -14.82 17.54
C SER A 206 -6.18 -13.78 17.19
N VAL A 207 -7.38 -14.21 16.80
CA VAL A 207 -8.51 -13.28 16.64
C VAL A 207 -8.93 -12.76 18.01
N GLU A 208 -9.21 -11.47 18.11
CA GLU A 208 -9.89 -10.89 19.27
C GLU A 208 -11.40 -10.97 19.06
N THR A 209 -12.11 -11.48 20.06
CA THR A 209 -13.58 -11.62 20.03
C THR A 209 -14.28 -10.37 20.54
N GLU A 210 -13.64 -9.65 21.46
CA GLU A 210 -14.19 -8.41 22.00
C GLU A 210 -14.18 -7.30 20.94
N PRO A 211 -15.18 -6.40 20.93
CA PRO A 211 -15.20 -5.28 20.00
C PRO A 211 -14.01 -4.34 20.21
N GLY A 212 -13.21 -4.17 19.15
CA GLY A 212 -12.13 -3.19 19.12
C GLY A 212 -12.62 -1.78 18.77
N LEU A 213 -11.69 -0.81 18.80
CA LEU A 213 -11.94 0.53 18.28
C LEU A 213 -12.12 0.45 16.76
N LYS A 214 -13.26 0.93 16.26
CA LYS A 214 -13.50 1.01 14.82
C LYS A 214 -12.52 1.98 14.17
N CYS A 215 -11.87 1.53 13.10
CA CYS A 215 -10.96 2.33 12.32
C CYS A 215 -11.06 2.02 10.83
N LEU A 216 -10.39 2.83 10.02
CA LEU A 216 -10.33 2.64 8.58
C LEU A 216 -8.87 2.55 8.12
N ILE A 217 -8.53 1.53 7.35
CA ILE A 217 -7.23 1.41 6.69
C ILE A 217 -7.29 2.17 5.37
N GLU A 218 -6.41 3.16 5.21
CA GLU A 218 -6.32 4.04 4.03
C GLU A 218 -5.19 3.62 3.06
N ASP A 219 -4.21 2.88 3.56
CA ASP A 219 -3.07 2.36 2.79
C ASP A 219 -2.54 1.11 3.49
N ILE A 220 -2.23 0.05 2.73
CA ILE A 220 -1.69 -1.21 3.24
C ILE A 220 -0.45 -1.68 2.45
N SER A 221 0.48 -2.34 3.15
CA SER A 221 1.62 -3.06 2.59
C SER A 221 1.98 -4.30 3.43
N GLU A 222 2.85 -5.15 2.90
CA GLU A 222 3.41 -6.31 3.62
C GLU A 222 4.12 -5.98 4.96
N ASN A 223 4.52 -4.71 5.16
CA ASN A 223 5.29 -4.27 6.33
C ASN A 223 4.51 -3.30 7.23
N GLY A 224 3.23 -3.05 6.96
CA GLY A 224 2.44 -2.11 7.77
C GLY A 224 1.31 -1.43 7.01
N ALA A 225 0.61 -0.54 7.71
CA ALA A 225 -0.59 0.11 7.22
C ALA A 225 -0.72 1.55 7.71
N MET A 226 -1.47 2.37 6.98
CA MET A 226 -1.94 3.68 7.43
C MET A 226 -3.40 3.55 7.88
N VAL A 227 -3.67 3.92 9.12
CA VAL A 227 -4.97 3.74 9.76
C VAL A 227 -5.53 5.08 10.22
N ARG A 228 -6.77 5.37 9.85
CA ARG A 228 -7.52 6.53 10.34
C ARG A 228 -8.38 6.13 11.54
N ILE A 229 -8.23 6.90 12.62
CA ILE A 229 -8.98 6.75 13.85
C ILE A 229 -9.65 8.08 14.24
N GLY A 230 -10.72 7.98 15.04
CA GLY A 230 -11.27 9.13 15.76
C GLY A 230 -10.36 9.55 16.93
N GLY A 231 -10.32 10.85 17.20
CA GLY A 231 -9.56 11.42 18.31
C GLY A 231 -8.06 11.53 18.05
N LEU A 232 -7.30 11.66 19.15
CA LEU A 232 -5.84 11.88 19.13
C LEU A 232 -5.08 10.57 19.22
N GLY A 233 -4.28 10.28 18.18
CA GLY A 233 -3.36 9.16 18.15
C GLY A 233 -2.11 9.38 19.01
N ARG A 234 -1.49 8.27 19.45
CA ARG A 234 -0.22 8.29 20.18
C ARG A 234 0.87 7.57 19.40
N LYS A 235 2.05 8.20 19.34
CA LYS A 235 3.24 7.62 18.72
C LYS A 235 3.86 6.58 19.67
N ASN A 236 4.53 5.58 19.11
CA ASN A 236 5.17 4.46 19.80
C ASN A 236 4.20 3.59 20.62
N THR A 237 2.92 3.59 20.24
CA THR A 237 1.93 2.68 20.81
C THR A 237 1.91 1.39 20.00
N SER A 238 1.95 0.24 20.68
CA SER A 238 1.75 -1.07 20.07
C SER A 238 0.27 -1.33 19.89
N LEU A 239 -0.10 -1.77 18.69
CA LEU A 239 -1.49 -1.97 18.28
C LEU A 239 -1.61 -3.32 17.57
N LYS A 240 -2.82 -3.88 17.63
CA LYS A 240 -3.23 -5.02 16.84
C LYS A 240 -4.41 -4.59 15.97
N LEU A 241 -4.29 -4.81 14.67
CA LEU A 241 -5.33 -4.52 13.69
C LEU A 241 -5.95 -5.85 13.25
N GLN A 242 -7.27 -5.88 13.17
CA GLN A 242 -8.04 -7.02 12.67
C GLN A 242 -8.99 -6.53 11.58
N PHE A 243 -8.87 -7.07 10.37
CA PHE A 243 -9.66 -6.64 9.22
C PHE A 243 -9.89 -7.77 8.23
N PRO A 244 -11.03 -7.78 7.53
CA PRO A 244 -11.26 -8.72 6.44
C PRO A 244 -10.42 -8.33 5.20
N LEU A 245 -9.93 -9.33 4.48
CA LEU A 245 -9.27 -9.19 3.19
C LEU A 245 -9.66 -10.38 2.31
N GLY A 246 -10.62 -10.17 1.41
CA GLY A 246 -11.34 -11.27 0.75
C GLY A 246 -11.99 -12.20 1.77
N ASP A 247 -11.81 -13.51 1.60
CA ASP A 247 -12.40 -14.53 2.49
C ASP A 247 -11.60 -14.77 3.80
N ARG A 248 -10.58 -13.95 4.08
CA ARG A 248 -9.69 -14.13 5.24
C ARG A 248 -9.76 -12.95 6.20
N VAL A 249 -9.67 -13.24 7.49
CA VAL A 249 -9.45 -12.22 8.52
C VAL A 249 -7.95 -12.07 8.76
N ILE A 250 -7.43 -10.89 8.46
CA ILE A 250 -6.03 -10.55 8.65
C ILE A 250 -5.83 -9.94 10.04
N ILE A 251 -4.79 -10.41 10.72
CA ILE A 251 -4.33 -9.87 12.00
C ILE A 251 -2.93 -9.30 11.80
N MET A 252 -2.80 -8.00 12.06
CA MET A 252 -1.54 -7.28 11.94
C MET A 252 -1.17 -6.65 13.28
N PHE A 253 -0.15 -7.19 13.93
CA PHE A 253 0.49 -6.56 15.08
C PHE A 253 1.53 -5.54 14.62
N GLY A 254 1.59 -4.37 15.26
CA GLY A 254 2.53 -3.32 14.86
C GLY A 254 2.68 -2.17 15.85
N ILE A 255 3.59 -1.24 15.54
CA ILE A 255 3.89 -0.04 16.34
C ILE A 255 3.61 1.22 15.52
N VAL A 256 2.96 2.21 16.14
CA VAL A 256 2.74 3.54 15.54
C VAL A 256 4.05 4.32 15.45
N ARG A 257 4.53 4.59 14.23
CA ARG A 257 5.76 5.36 13.99
C ARG A 257 5.53 6.85 13.76
N ALA A 258 4.38 7.22 13.21
CA ALA A 258 4.00 8.60 13.00
C ALA A 258 2.48 8.78 13.20
N VAL A 259 2.10 9.99 13.62
CA VAL A 259 0.71 10.39 13.83
C VAL A 259 0.50 11.74 13.15
N GLU A 260 -0.54 11.84 12.34
CA GLU A 260 -1.00 13.10 11.74
C GLU A 260 -2.38 13.41 12.30
N PHE A 261 -2.48 14.43 13.14
CA PHE A 261 -3.75 14.85 13.74
C PHE A 261 -4.39 15.98 12.93
N ASN A 262 -5.66 15.79 12.57
CA ASN A 262 -6.51 16.81 11.98
C ASN A 262 -7.46 17.34 13.05
N SER A 263 -7.16 18.54 13.57
CA SER A 263 -7.96 19.19 14.61
C SER A 263 -9.36 19.60 14.15
N LYS A 264 -9.57 19.84 12.86
CA LYS A 264 -10.89 20.23 12.32
C LYS A 264 -11.88 19.06 12.36
N MET A 265 -11.39 17.86 12.06
CA MET A 265 -12.21 16.64 12.00
C MET A 265 -12.11 15.80 13.27
N ASN A 266 -11.26 16.20 14.22
CA ASN A 266 -10.90 15.42 15.41
C ASN A 266 -10.54 13.96 15.06
N GLN A 267 -9.65 13.78 14.07
CA GLN A 267 -9.23 12.48 13.55
C GLN A 267 -7.72 12.41 13.43
N SER A 268 -7.15 11.22 13.62
CA SER A 268 -5.72 10.96 13.46
C SER A 268 -5.47 9.91 12.40
N ARG A 269 -4.43 10.12 11.58
CA ARG A 269 -3.83 9.06 10.75
C ARG A 269 -2.61 8.51 11.47
N LEU A 270 -2.60 7.21 11.66
CA LEU A 270 -1.53 6.44 12.29
C LEU A 270 -0.74 5.72 11.21
N HIS A 271 0.56 5.93 11.17
CA HIS A 271 1.47 5.13 10.34
C HIS A 271 1.98 3.97 11.17
N VAL A 272 1.40 2.79 10.97
CA VAL A 272 1.71 1.56 11.72
C VAL A 272 2.76 0.75 10.96
N GLU A 273 3.86 0.43 11.63
CA GLU A 273 4.85 -0.54 11.15
C GLU A 273 4.53 -1.91 11.74
N GLY A 274 4.33 -2.91 10.88
CA GLY A 274 4.05 -4.28 11.28
C GLY A 274 5.25 -4.97 11.91
N ILE A 275 5.00 -5.84 12.89
CA ILE A 275 6.00 -6.63 13.61
C ILE A 275 5.63 -8.10 13.49
N ASP A 276 6.61 -8.94 13.15
CA ASP A 276 6.49 -10.40 13.10
C ASP A 276 5.28 -10.92 12.30
N ILE A 277 4.93 -10.21 11.22
CA ILE A 277 3.88 -10.66 10.30
C ILE A 277 4.35 -11.96 9.60
N SER A 278 3.55 -13.02 9.72
CA SER A 278 3.79 -14.32 9.10
C SER A 278 3.87 -14.23 7.58
N GLU A 279 4.56 -15.17 6.94
CA GLU A 279 4.66 -15.19 5.46
C GLU A 279 3.29 -15.38 4.80
N GLU A 280 2.42 -16.20 5.38
CA GLU A 280 1.05 -16.37 4.90
C GLU A 280 0.27 -15.05 4.89
N THR A 281 0.31 -14.30 6.00
CA THR A 281 -0.36 -13.01 6.10
C THR A 281 0.26 -11.98 5.14
N LYS A 282 1.59 -11.97 4.99
CA LYS A 282 2.27 -11.11 4.01
C LYS A 282 1.82 -11.44 2.60
N ASN A 283 1.77 -12.72 2.23
CA ASN A 283 1.37 -13.16 0.91
C ASN A 283 -0.11 -12.85 0.63
N ALA A 284 -0.99 -12.96 1.62
CA ALA A 284 -2.38 -12.52 1.51
C ALA A 284 -2.47 -10.99 1.25
N ILE A 285 -1.73 -10.19 2.02
CA ILE A 285 -1.65 -8.72 1.81
C ILE A 285 -1.08 -8.39 0.43
N LEU A 286 -0.01 -9.07 -0.01
CA LEU A 286 0.62 -8.83 -1.31
C LEU A 286 -0.29 -9.23 -2.47
N SER A 287 -1.12 -10.26 -2.28
CA SER A 287 -2.15 -10.65 -3.25
C SER A 287 -3.13 -9.50 -3.50
N TYR A 288 -3.54 -8.80 -2.43
CA TYR A 288 -4.36 -7.60 -2.50
C TYR A 288 -3.60 -6.41 -3.09
N VAL A 289 -2.41 -6.10 -2.57
CA VAL A 289 -1.62 -4.93 -2.98
C VAL A 289 -1.28 -4.96 -4.48
N TYR A 290 -1.10 -6.14 -5.05
CA TYR A 290 -0.80 -6.31 -6.47
C TYR A 290 -2.01 -6.57 -7.35
N ASN A 291 -3.19 -6.65 -6.76
CA ASN A 291 -4.43 -6.99 -7.42
C ASN A 291 -4.30 -8.28 -8.25
N VAL A 292 -3.73 -9.32 -7.63
CA VAL A 292 -3.51 -10.64 -8.25
C VAL A 292 -4.43 -11.71 -7.66
N MET A 293 -5.52 -11.28 -7.03
CA MET A 293 -6.52 -12.20 -6.51
C MET A 293 -7.19 -12.98 -7.64
N PRO A 294 -7.65 -14.22 -7.37
CA PRO A 294 -8.50 -14.96 -8.30
C PRO A 294 -9.73 -14.14 -8.70
N LYS A 295 -10.23 -14.37 -9.92
CA LYS A 295 -11.28 -13.55 -10.53
C LYS A 295 -12.53 -13.40 -9.66
N ASP A 296 -12.92 -14.47 -8.96
CA ASP A 296 -14.11 -14.45 -8.09
C ASP A 296 -13.97 -13.50 -6.89
N ASP A 297 -12.78 -13.46 -6.26
CA ASP A 297 -12.49 -12.54 -5.16
C ASP A 297 -12.42 -11.10 -5.67
N ARG A 298 -11.86 -10.91 -6.87
CA ARG A 298 -11.76 -9.61 -7.51
C ARG A 298 -13.13 -9.03 -7.83
N ASP A 299 -14.01 -9.82 -8.43
CA ASP A 299 -15.37 -9.38 -8.78
C ASP A 299 -16.19 -9.04 -7.52
N ARG A 300 -15.99 -9.77 -6.41
CA ARG A 300 -16.62 -9.46 -5.10
C ARG A 300 -16.09 -8.15 -4.51
N GLU A 301 -14.77 -7.96 -4.50
CA GLU A 301 -14.15 -6.77 -3.93
C GLU A 301 -14.49 -5.52 -4.75
N GLU A 302 -14.49 -5.62 -6.08
CA GLU A 302 -14.93 -4.55 -6.99
C GLU A 302 -16.40 -4.21 -6.75
N ALA A 303 -17.27 -5.19 -6.54
CA ALA A 303 -18.67 -4.96 -6.20
C ALA A 303 -18.85 -4.27 -4.84
N ILE A 304 -18.05 -4.61 -3.82
CA ILE A 304 -18.07 -3.94 -2.51
C ILE A 304 -17.62 -2.49 -2.64
N ILE A 305 -16.51 -2.23 -3.35
CA ILE A 305 -15.99 -0.88 -3.57
C ILE A 305 -17.03 -0.03 -4.30
N GLN A 306 -17.63 -0.56 -5.36
CA GLN A 306 -18.67 0.15 -6.13
C GLN A 306 -19.89 0.47 -5.26
N ALA A 307 -20.38 -0.49 -4.48
CA ALA A 307 -21.50 -0.27 -3.57
C ALA A 307 -21.18 0.78 -2.49
N GLU A 308 -19.93 0.85 -2.01
CA GLU A 308 -19.49 1.89 -1.08
C GLU A 308 -19.39 3.27 -1.73
N GLU A 309 -18.96 3.35 -2.99
CA GLU A 309 -18.92 4.60 -3.76
C GLU A 309 -20.34 5.12 -4.00
N ASP A 310 -21.24 4.26 -4.48
CA ASP A 310 -22.65 4.58 -4.69
C ASP A 310 -23.30 5.07 -3.37
N ALA A 311 -23.03 4.40 -2.24
CA ALA A 311 -23.52 4.82 -0.93
C ALA A 311 -22.98 6.20 -0.47
N LYS A 312 -21.72 6.53 -0.81
CA LYS A 312 -21.16 7.87 -0.54
C LYS A 312 -21.80 8.93 -1.43
N GLU A 313 -22.10 8.62 -2.68
CA GLU A 313 -22.81 9.50 -3.60
C GLU A 313 -24.23 9.77 -3.12
N ASP A 314 -24.96 8.75 -2.67
CA ASP A 314 -26.31 8.88 -2.10
C ASP A 314 -26.32 9.76 -0.84
N ILE A 315 -25.37 9.57 0.08
CA ILE A 315 -25.23 10.42 1.28
C ILE A 315 -24.97 11.88 0.89
N ASN A 316 -24.11 12.12 -0.10
CA ASN A 316 -23.82 13.47 -0.58
C ASN A 316 -25.04 14.10 -1.29
N ALA A 317 -25.80 13.32 -2.05
CA ALA A 317 -27.03 13.76 -2.69
C ALA A 317 -28.11 14.11 -1.66
N LEU A 318 -28.29 13.29 -0.62
CA LEU A 318 -29.22 13.55 0.49
C LEU A 318 -28.82 14.80 1.28
N ALA A 319 -27.52 15.00 1.54
CA ALA A 319 -27.01 16.20 2.20
C ALA A 319 -27.21 17.48 1.34
N ALA A 320 -27.13 17.37 0.01
CA ALA A 320 -27.42 18.47 -0.90
C ALA A 320 -28.91 18.84 -0.94
N VAL A 321 -29.81 17.85 -0.82
CA VAL A 321 -31.26 18.09 -0.76
C VAL A 321 -31.69 18.71 0.58
N ALA A 322 -31.06 18.32 1.70
CA ALA A 322 -31.31 18.88 3.02
C ALA A 322 -30.85 20.35 3.20
N GLY A 323 -29.96 20.84 2.33
CA GLY A 323 -29.48 22.23 2.32
C GLY A 323 -30.46 23.25 1.72
N THR A 324 -31.67 22.83 1.29
CA THR A 324 -32.57 23.67 0.48
C THR A 324 -34.01 23.75 1.01
N VAL A 325 -34.19 23.96 2.32
CA VAL A 325 -35.52 24.34 2.86
C VAL A 325 -35.43 25.65 3.65
N PRO A 326 -36.04 26.76 3.16
CA PRO A 326 -36.21 27.95 3.96
C PRO A 326 -37.45 27.81 4.87
N GLY A 327 -37.23 27.99 6.18
CA GLY A 327 -38.29 28.32 7.15
C GLY A 327 -39.13 27.13 7.63
N ALA A 328 -38.75 26.55 8.76
CA ALA A 328 -39.70 25.93 9.68
C ALA A 328 -39.26 26.25 11.12
N GLU A 329 -40.18 26.85 11.87
CA GLU A 329 -40.02 27.35 13.22
C GLU A 329 -39.64 26.23 14.20
N ILE A 330 -38.74 26.56 15.13
CA ILE A 330 -38.37 25.72 16.28
C ILE A 330 -39.43 25.92 17.36
N PRO A 331 -40.18 24.89 17.80
CA PRO A 331 -40.86 24.95 19.08
C PRO A 331 -39.87 24.64 20.22
N PRO A 332 -40.05 25.26 21.40
CA PRO A 332 -39.01 25.38 22.41
C PRO A 332 -38.79 24.12 23.23
N SER A 333 -37.57 24.06 23.74
CA SER A 333 -37.01 23.13 24.72
C SER A 333 -37.93 22.78 25.89
N LEU A 334 -37.94 21.50 26.26
CA LEU A 334 -38.24 21.05 27.62
C LEU A 334 -37.04 20.29 28.16
N SER A 335 -36.31 20.97 29.03
CA SER A 335 -35.46 20.41 30.07
C SER A 335 -36.30 19.60 31.05
N GLY A 336 -35.85 18.40 31.39
CA GLY A 336 -36.42 17.60 32.47
C GLY A 336 -35.45 16.47 32.80
N SER A 337 -34.77 16.64 33.93
CA SER A 337 -34.03 15.60 34.64
C SER A 337 -34.99 14.47 35.06
N ASP A 338 -34.48 13.24 35.15
CA ASP A 338 -34.40 12.50 36.41
C ASP A 338 -34.06 11.03 36.17
N GLU A 339 -33.24 10.54 37.10
CA GLU A 339 -32.89 9.16 37.34
C GLU A 339 -34.14 8.29 37.51
N GLU A 340 -34.10 7.05 37.02
CA GLU A 340 -34.56 5.92 37.83
C GLU A 340 -34.03 4.58 37.30
N GLN A 341 -33.37 3.87 38.21
CA GLN A 341 -33.04 2.46 38.11
C GLN A 341 -34.31 1.62 38.00
N LYS A 342 -34.25 0.49 37.27
CA LYS A 342 -34.84 -0.75 37.78
C LYS A 342 -34.22 -1.99 37.14
N GLU A 343 -33.79 -2.85 38.04
CA GLU A 343 -33.45 -4.24 37.87
C GLU A 343 -34.51 -5.00 37.06
N ASN A 344 -34.06 -5.97 36.28
CA ASN A 344 -34.78 -7.23 36.19
C ASN A 344 -33.80 -8.37 35.92
N GLU A 345 -33.60 -9.19 36.96
CA GLU A 345 -33.09 -10.55 36.84
C GLU A 345 -34.08 -11.40 36.03
N SER A 346 -33.59 -12.25 35.14
CA SER A 346 -34.06 -13.64 35.07
C SER A 346 -33.15 -14.54 34.22
N LYS A 347 -32.53 -15.50 34.93
CA LYS A 347 -32.50 -16.95 34.64
C LYS A 347 -31.84 -17.49 33.36
N SER A 348 -30.64 -18.02 33.59
CA SER A 348 -30.25 -19.43 33.41
C SER A 348 -30.81 -20.22 32.21
N VAL A 349 -29.94 -20.57 31.28
CA VAL A 349 -29.88 -21.92 30.68
C VAL A 349 -28.40 -22.30 30.54
N GLN A 350 -28.00 -23.35 31.27
CA GLN A 350 -26.79 -24.12 31.04
C GLN A 350 -27.06 -25.01 29.83
N ASP A 351 -26.16 -24.99 28.83
CA ASP A 351 -26.02 -26.08 27.88
C ASP A 351 -24.55 -26.48 27.83
N ASP A 352 -24.30 -27.72 28.24
CA ASP A 352 -23.03 -28.42 28.19
C ASP A 352 -22.63 -28.66 26.73
N PHE A 353 -21.50 -28.09 26.29
CA PHE A 353 -20.84 -28.50 25.06
C PHE A 353 -19.40 -28.91 25.36
N VAL A 354 -19.18 -30.23 25.36
CA VAL A 354 -17.87 -30.88 25.45
C VAL A 354 -17.31 -31.00 24.03
N PRO A 355 -16.19 -30.36 23.67
CA PRO A 355 -15.54 -30.59 22.39
C PRO A 355 -14.72 -31.88 22.42
N PRO A 356 -14.70 -32.68 21.33
CA PRO A 356 -13.93 -33.92 21.28
C PRO A 356 -12.43 -33.65 21.17
N GLU A 357 -11.66 -34.39 21.97
CA GLU A 357 -10.20 -34.48 21.92
C GLU A 357 -9.74 -34.96 20.52
N MET A 358 -8.94 -34.16 19.83
CA MET A 358 -8.19 -34.61 18.66
C MET A 358 -6.77 -34.99 19.08
N ASN A 359 -6.48 -36.29 18.94
CA ASN A 359 -5.17 -36.89 19.14
C ASN A 359 -4.12 -36.25 18.21
N ASN A 360 -3.07 -35.71 18.83
CA ASN A 360 -1.81 -35.39 18.20
C ASN A 360 -1.04 -36.68 17.96
N ASP A 361 -0.93 -37.09 16.70
CA ASP A 361 0.13 -37.97 16.22
C ASP A 361 0.24 -37.78 14.71
N ARG A 362 1.36 -37.19 14.23
CA ARG A 362 2.03 -37.53 12.95
C ARG A 362 3.23 -36.61 12.67
N ASP A 363 4.41 -37.19 12.91
CA ASP A 363 5.65 -37.12 12.12
C ASP A 363 6.02 -35.78 11.44
N GLU A 364 6.65 -34.90 12.22
CA GLU A 364 7.52 -33.85 11.69
C GLU A 364 8.91 -34.43 11.37
N ASN A 365 9.09 -34.94 10.15
CA ASN A 365 10.36 -34.94 9.40
C ASN A 365 10.21 -35.75 8.11
N ARG A 366 9.68 -35.12 7.07
CA ARG A 366 9.84 -35.60 5.69
C ARG A 366 10.26 -34.43 4.81
N GLU A 367 11.55 -34.36 4.51
CA GLU A 367 12.05 -33.53 3.41
C GLU A 367 11.42 -34.04 2.11
N MET A 368 10.73 -33.17 1.37
CA MET A 368 10.10 -33.54 0.10
C MET A 368 11.14 -33.64 -1.02
N SER A 369 11.12 -34.76 -1.74
CA SER A 369 11.89 -35.04 -2.96
C SER A 369 11.14 -34.54 -4.21
N GLU A 370 11.76 -34.64 -5.38
CA GLU A 370 11.24 -34.17 -6.67
C GLU A 370 9.86 -34.76 -7.07
N ASP A 371 9.40 -35.81 -6.39
CA ASP A 371 8.16 -36.55 -6.68
C ASP A 371 6.90 -35.94 -6.07
N ASP A 372 7.01 -34.98 -5.15
CA ASP A 372 5.85 -34.36 -4.51
C ASP A 372 5.15 -33.30 -5.39
N PHE A 373 5.66 -33.09 -6.61
CA PHE A 373 5.04 -32.32 -7.68
C PHE A 373 4.59 -33.23 -8.83
N VAL A 374 3.56 -34.05 -8.61
CA VAL A 374 2.87 -34.72 -9.71
C VAL A 374 1.92 -33.73 -10.38
N PHE A 375 2.29 -33.31 -11.59
CA PHE A 375 1.39 -32.66 -12.54
C PHE A 375 0.69 -33.76 -13.36
N PRO A 376 -0.57 -33.57 -13.78
CA PRO A 376 -1.27 -34.58 -14.56
C PRO A 376 -0.51 -34.90 -15.85
N ASP A 377 -0.47 -36.19 -16.16
CA ASP A 377 0.47 -36.89 -17.02
C ASP A 377 0.64 -36.34 -18.44
N GLU A 378 1.89 -36.45 -18.89
CA GLU A 378 2.31 -36.45 -20.29
C GLU A 378 1.63 -37.61 -21.04
N GLU A 379 0.51 -37.38 -21.72
CA GLU A 379 0.10 -38.26 -22.82
C GLU A 379 -0.34 -37.46 -24.05
N ASN A 380 0.37 -37.73 -25.14
CA ASN A 380 0.12 -37.38 -26.54
C ASN A 380 0.17 -35.90 -26.95
N ILE A 381 1.38 -35.42 -27.21
CA ILE A 381 1.63 -34.55 -28.37
C ILE A 381 2.58 -35.31 -29.30
N SER A 382 2.01 -36.09 -30.22
CA SER A 382 2.74 -36.60 -31.38
C SER A 382 3.06 -35.42 -32.30
N TYR A 383 4.34 -35.16 -32.53
CA TYR A 383 4.78 -34.23 -33.56
C TYR A 383 4.53 -34.87 -34.93
N GLU A 384 3.57 -34.35 -35.70
CA GLU A 384 3.53 -34.57 -37.15
C GLU A 384 4.59 -33.66 -37.79
N GLU A 385 5.67 -34.26 -38.26
CA GLU A 385 6.62 -33.60 -39.17
C GLU A 385 5.96 -33.43 -40.55
N GLU A 386 5.55 -32.20 -40.85
CA GLU A 386 5.10 -31.84 -42.20
C GLU A 386 6.32 -31.69 -43.11
N ASN A 387 6.54 -32.70 -43.96
CA ASN A 387 7.51 -32.70 -45.05
C ASN A 387 7.15 -31.61 -46.08
N ALA A 388 7.92 -30.52 -46.09
CA ALA A 388 7.97 -29.61 -47.22
C ALA A 388 8.91 -30.18 -48.29
N ASP A 389 8.37 -30.97 -49.21
CA ASP A 389 9.01 -31.29 -50.48
C ASP A 389 8.13 -30.79 -51.64
N LYS A 390 8.68 -29.85 -52.41
CA LYS A 390 8.49 -29.58 -53.85
C LYS A 390 7.06 -29.37 -54.38
N GLU A 391 6.80 -28.16 -54.90
CA GLU A 391 6.63 -27.92 -56.35
C GLU A 391 6.41 -26.43 -56.66
N ALA A 392 6.97 -26.01 -57.82
CA ALA A 392 6.91 -24.71 -58.52
C ALA A 392 7.99 -23.66 -58.19
#